data_AF-A0A929G891-F1
#
_entry.id   AF-A0A929G891-F1
#
_cell.length_a   1.000
_cell.length_b   1.000
_cell.length_c   1.000
_cell.angle_alpha   90.00
_cell.angle_beta   90.00
_cell.angle_gamma   90.00
#
_symmetry.space_group_name_H-M   'P 1'
#
loop_
_entity.id
_entity.type
_entity.pdbx_description
1 polymer ?
#
loop_
_entity_poly.entity_id
_entity_poly.type
_entity_poly.pdbx_seq_one_letter_code
_entity_poly.pdbx_strand_id
1 'polypeptide(L)'
;MTWLAGACLLSGLLVVALVSGLRTSARAAEVAATSADALDVVINEVAWMGTAAGYANEWLELYNTTDQAIDLAGWSIVAADGTPNISLSGVISAHAYFLLERLDNSTVSDIPADLIYTGAMENSPSA
;
A
#
# COMPACT_ATOMS: atom_id res chain seq x y z
N MET A 1 25.75 67.50 -38.50
CA MET A 1 26.31 68.10 -37.27
C MET A 1 25.87 67.26 -36.09
N THR A 2 26.64 66.21 -35.77
CA THR A 2 26.94 65.71 -34.41
C THR A 2 27.87 64.50 -34.56
N TRP A 3 29.06 64.66 -33.98
CA TRP A 3 30.05 63.64 -33.62
C TRP A 3 29.42 62.67 -32.59
N LEU A 4 29.92 61.49 -32.22
CA LEU A 4 31.28 60.97 -32.05
C LEU A 4 31.25 59.44 -32.22
N ALA A 5 32.34 58.89 -32.76
CA ALA A 5 32.74 57.52 -32.54
C ALA A 5 33.25 57.34 -31.10
N GLY A 6 32.94 56.21 -30.48
CA GLY A 6 33.48 55.79 -29.20
C GLY A 6 33.40 54.27 -29.07
N ALA A 7 34.41 53.59 -29.60
CA ALA A 7 34.64 52.18 -29.29
C ALA A 7 35.20 52.07 -27.86
N CYS A 8 34.63 51.17 -27.06
CA CYS A 8 35.29 50.66 -25.87
C CYS A 8 35.05 49.15 -25.82
N LEU A 9 36.08 48.39 -26.20
CA LEU A 9 36.23 46.97 -25.89
C LEU A 9 36.27 46.80 -24.38
N LEU A 10 35.60 45.79 -23.83
CA LEU A 10 36.13 44.92 -22.77
C LEU A 10 35.11 43.82 -22.38
N SER A 11 35.52 42.59 -22.67
CA SER A 11 35.44 41.39 -21.82
C SER A 11 34.12 40.95 -21.17
N GLY A 12 33.72 39.72 -21.52
CA GLY A 12 33.51 38.67 -20.53
C GLY A 12 32.10 38.51 -19.96
N LEU A 13 31.38 37.48 -20.40
CA LEU A 13 31.32 36.17 -19.74
C LEU A 13 30.10 35.43 -20.30
N LEU A 14 30.37 34.36 -21.04
CA LEU A 14 29.38 33.37 -21.42
C LEU A 14 28.97 32.61 -20.15
N VAL A 15 27.81 32.93 -19.57
CA VAL A 15 27.20 32.05 -18.56
C VAL A 15 26.19 31.16 -19.28
N VAL A 16 26.70 30.08 -19.88
CA VAL A 16 25.89 28.89 -20.10
C VAL A 16 25.79 28.19 -18.75
N ALA A 17 24.79 28.56 -17.96
CA ALA A 17 24.40 27.75 -16.82
C ALA A 17 23.65 26.53 -17.35
N LEU A 18 24.41 25.47 -17.65
CA LEU A 18 23.91 24.10 -17.69
C LEU A 18 23.26 23.81 -16.33
N VAL A 19 21.94 23.95 -16.21
CA VAL A 19 21.20 23.35 -15.09
C VAL A 19 21.02 21.87 -15.43
N SER A 20 22.15 21.17 -15.51
CA SER A 20 22.20 19.71 -15.56
C SER A 20 21.89 19.18 -14.16
N GLY A 21 20.68 18.63 -14.00
CA GLY A 21 20.58 17.37 -13.29
C GLY A 21 20.37 17.38 -11.77
N LEU A 22 19.59 18.30 -11.20
CA LEU A 22 19.00 18.01 -9.89
C LEU A 22 17.67 17.26 -10.07
N ARG A 23 17.76 15.96 -10.36
CA ARG A 23 16.66 15.06 -10.05
C ARG A 23 16.74 14.81 -8.54
N THR A 24 15.89 15.48 -7.76
CA THR A 24 15.53 14.93 -6.46
C THR A 24 14.78 13.63 -6.76
N SER A 25 15.54 12.54 -6.88
CA SER A 25 14.94 11.21 -6.80
C SER A 25 14.54 11.08 -5.34
N ALA A 26 13.25 11.29 -5.05
CA ALA A 26 12.68 10.79 -3.81
C ALA A 26 12.93 9.30 -3.84
N ARG A 27 13.96 8.84 -3.11
CA ARG A 27 14.14 7.43 -2.85
C ARG A 27 12.95 7.06 -1.99
N ALA A 28 11.94 6.43 -2.58
CA ALA A 28 11.05 5.58 -1.83
C ALA A 28 11.99 4.61 -1.09
N ALA A 29 12.11 4.77 0.22
CA ALA A 29 12.73 3.75 1.03
C ALA A 29 11.80 2.55 0.91
N GLU A 30 12.12 1.61 0.02
CA GLU A 30 11.55 0.28 0.08
C GLU A 30 12.04 -0.28 1.41
N VAL A 31 11.17 -0.23 2.41
CA VAL A 31 11.42 -0.82 3.71
C VAL A 31 11.59 -2.30 3.44
N ALA A 32 12.80 -2.82 3.66
CA ALA A 32 13.04 -4.24 3.53
C ALA A 32 12.10 -4.94 4.52
N ALA A 33 11.13 -5.68 4.00
CA ALA A 33 10.24 -6.46 4.82
C ALA A 33 11.06 -7.46 5.63
N THR A 34 10.84 -7.47 6.94
CA THR A 34 11.47 -8.44 7.84
C THR A 34 10.70 -9.76 7.79
N SER A 35 11.36 -10.85 8.16
CA SER A 35 10.66 -12.07 8.57
C SER A 35 9.75 -11.71 9.74
N ALA A 36 8.46 -12.05 9.65
CA ALA A 36 7.51 -11.81 10.73
C ALA A 36 7.55 -12.96 11.73
N ASP A 37 7.45 -12.63 13.01
CA ASP A 37 7.25 -13.56 14.11
C ASP A 37 5.74 -13.77 14.40
N ALA A 38 5.44 -14.75 15.24
CA ALA A 38 4.06 -14.94 15.69
C ALA A 38 3.57 -13.67 16.41
N LEU A 39 2.35 -13.23 16.06
CA LEU A 39 1.68 -12.02 16.56
C LEU A 39 2.18 -10.69 15.96
N ASP A 40 3.12 -10.71 15.02
CA ASP A 40 3.50 -9.50 14.28
C ASP A 40 2.38 -9.01 13.37
N VAL A 41 1.65 -9.94 12.75
CA VAL A 41 0.39 -9.65 12.06
C VAL A 41 -0.73 -10.39 12.78
N VAL A 42 -1.77 -9.66 13.15
CA VAL A 42 -2.94 -10.19 13.86
C VAL A 42 -4.20 -9.93 13.05
N ILE A 43 -5.22 -10.75 13.25
CA ILE A 43 -6.58 -10.43 12.81
C ILE A 43 -7.11 -9.34 13.75
N ASN A 44 -7.39 -8.16 13.21
CA ASN A 44 -7.95 -7.04 13.96
C ASN A 44 -9.48 -7.15 14.03
N GLU A 45 -10.13 -7.29 12.87
CA GLU A 45 -11.59 -7.33 12.76
C GLU A 45 -12.06 -8.36 11.74
N VAL A 46 -13.28 -8.89 11.97
CA VAL A 46 -13.94 -9.87 11.11
C VAL A 46 -15.43 -9.54 11.02
N ALA A 47 -15.90 -9.19 9.82
CA ALA A 47 -17.31 -8.95 9.52
C ALA A 47 -17.91 -10.11 8.71
N TRP A 48 -17.96 -11.29 9.31
CA TRP A 48 -18.34 -12.53 8.62
C TRP A 48 -19.82 -12.61 8.22
N MET A 49 -20.73 -11.89 8.90
CA MET A 49 -22.18 -11.91 8.57
C MET A 49 -22.56 -10.97 7.43
N GLY A 50 -21.57 -10.32 6.82
CA GLY A 50 -21.80 -9.24 5.87
C GLY A 50 -22.37 -7.98 6.52
N THR A 51 -23.16 -7.24 5.75
CA THR A 51 -23.83 -6.00 6.20
C THR A 51 -25.34 -6.07 5.93
N ALA A 52 -26.08 -5.05 6.38
CA ALA A 52 -27.49 -4.91 6.02
C ALA A 52 -27.74 -4.79 4.51
N ALA A 53 -26.75 -4.38 3.72
CA ALA A 53 -26.84 -4.31 2.27
C ALA A 53 -26.67 -5.68 1.59
N GLY A 54 -26.04 -6.65 2.26
CA GLY A 54 -25.86 -7.99 1.73
C GLY A 54 -25.03 -8.86 2.67
N TYR A 55 -25.44 -10.13 2.78
CA TYR A 55 -24.68 -11.17 3.50
C TYR A 55 -23.30 -11.41 2.88
N ALA A 56 -23.12 -11.01 1.62
CA ALA A 56 -21.87 -11.16 0.90
C ALA A 56 -20.85 -10.05 1.15
N ASN A 57 -21.27 -8.98 1.83
CA ASN A 57 -20.45 -7.81 2.11
C ASN A 57 -19.57 -8.09 3.32
N GLU A 58 -18.80 -9.16 3.23
CA GLU A 58 -17.87 -9.64 4.24
C GLU A 58 -16.52 -8.97 4.05
N TRP A 59 -15.87 -8.70 5.18
CA TRP A 59 -14.52 -8.19 5.19
C TRP A 59 -13.73 -8.69 6.40
N LEU A 60 -12.42 -8.66 6.26
CA LEU A 60 -11.44 -8.98 7.28
C LEU A 60 -10.39 -7.88 7.30
N GLU A 61 -9.88 -7.55 8.47
CA GLU A 61 -8.77 -6.63 8.60
C GLU A 61 -7.61 -7.28 9.35
N LEU A 62 -6.41 -7.16 8.77
CA LEU A 62 -5.17 -7.51 9.44
C LEU A 62 -4.51 -6.24 9.99
N TYR A 63 -3.79 -6.37 11.09
CA TYR A 63 -3.01 -5.29 11.66
C TYR A 63 -1.57 -5.73 11.91
N ASN A 64 -0.62 -4.88 11.51
CA ASN A 64 0.79 -5.06 11.79
C ASN A 64 1.15 -4.41 13.14
N THR A 65 1.51 -5.20 14.13
CA THR A 65 1.82 -4.74 15.49
C THR A 65 3.23 -4.16 15.63
N THR A 66 4.06 -4.28 14.59
CA THR A 66 5.49 -3.95 14.62
C THR A 66 5.80 -2.56 14.07
N ASP A 67 7.04 -2.09 14.35
CA ASP A 67 7.62 -0.86 13.80
C ASP A 67 8.20 -1.04 12.38
N GLN A 68 8.04 -2.21 11.75
CA GLN A 68 8.58 -2.51 10.42
C GLN A 68 7.47 -2.87 9.44
N ALA A 69 7.70 -2.65 8.15
CA ALA A 69 6.79 -3.16 7.13
C ALA A 69 6.91 -4.69 6.99
N ILE A 70 5.79 -5.36 6.72
CA ILE A 70 5.73 -6.82 6.57
C ILE A 70 5.13 -7.16 5.22
N ASP A 71 5.85 -7.95 4.43
CA ASP A 71 5.37 -8.51 3.16
C ASP A 71 4.59 -9.80 3.44
N LEU A 72 3.35 -9.85 2.94
CA LEU A 72 2.42 -10.97 3.11
C LEU A 72 2.57 -12.01 1.99
N ALA A 73 3.46 -11.81 1.02
CA ALA A 73 3.64 -12.73 -0.10
C ALA A 73 3.87 -14.18 0.37
N GLY A 74 3.02 -15.08 -0.11
CA GLY A 74 3.09 -16.51 0.21
C GLY A 74 2.39 -16.92 1.51
N TRP A 75 1.80 -15.98 2.24
CA TRP A 75 0.95 -16.29 3.40
C TRP A 75 -0.45 -16.66 2.93
N SER A 76 -1.19 -17.37 3.80
CA SER A 76 -2.60 -17.63 3.57
C SER A 76 -3.43 -17.53 4.83
N ILE A 77 -4.69 -17.12 4.67
CA ILE A 77 -5.74 -17.24 5.69
C ILE A 77 -6.61 -18.42 5.28
N VAL A 78 -6.66 -19.43 6.12
CA VAL A 78 -7.38 -20.68 5.84
C VAL A 78 -8.44 -20.87 6.92
N ALA A 79 -9.71 -20.86 6.50
CA ALA A 79 -10.81 -21.22 7.38
C ALA A 79 -10.73 -22.70 7.78
N ALA A 80 -11.29 -23.04 8.93
CA ALA A 80 -11.19 -24.38 9.50
C ALA A 80 -11.89 -25.46 8.67
N ASP A 81 -12.95 -25.10 7.94
CA ASP A 81 -13.65 -25.97 6.99
C ASP A 81 -12.98 -26.00 5.60
N GLY A 82 -11.88 -25.27 5.43
CA GLY A 82 -11.10 -25.17 4.20
C GLY A 82 -11.54 -24.03 3.27
N THR A 83 -12.61 -23.29 3.56
CA THR A 83 -13.07 -22.15 2.72
C THR A 83 -13.51 -20.95 3.57
N PRO A 84 -12.97 -19.74 3.36
CA PRO A 84 -12.02 -19.39 2.30
C PRO A 84 -10.59 -19.85 2.60
N ASN A 85 -9.83 -20.10 1.53
CA ASN A 85 -8.37 -20.19 1.55
C ASN A 85 -7.84 -19.00 0.73
N ILE A 86 -7.50 -17.93 1.43
CA ILE A 86 -7.12 -16.65 0.86
C ILE A 86 -5.60 -16.61 0.76
N SER A 87 -5.04 -16.60 -0.45
CA SER A 87 -3.62 -16.32 -0.65
C SER A 87 -3.39 -14.81 -0.53
N LEU A 88 -2.49 -14.42 0.36
CA LEU A 88 -2.16 -13.03 0.61
C LEU A 88 -1.02 -12.55 -0.30
N SER A 89 -1.04 -11.25 -0.57
CA SER A 89 0.02 -10.53 -1.25
C SER A 89 -0.04 -9.06 -0.86
N GLY A 90 1.07 -8.34 -1.02
CA GLY A 90 1.16 -6.94 -0.62
C GLY A 90 1.88 -6.76 0.70
N VAL A 91 2.02 -5.52 1.13
CA VAL A 91 2.84 -5.14 2.28
C VAL A 91 1.97 -4.37 3.27
N ILE A 92 1.97 -4.77 4.54
CA ILE A 92 1.41 -3.99 5.63
C ILE A 92 2.52 -3.11 6.20
N SER A 93 2.36 -1.78 6.11
CA SER A 93 3.30 -0.85 6.76
C SER A 93 3.29 -1.00 8.28
N ALA A 94 4.32 -0.49 8.95
CA ALA A 94 4.41 -0.45 10.41
C ALA A 94 3.13 0.18 11.00
N HIS A 95 2.51 -0.47 11.98
CA HIS A 95 1.27 -0.02 12.62
C HIS A 95 0.12 0.30 11.65
N ALA A 96 0.10 -0.31 10.48
CA ALA A 96 -0.96 -0.14 9.49
C ALA A 96 -1.90 -1.34 9.45
N TYR A 97 -3.02 -1.12 8.79
CA TYR A 97 -4.05 -2.12 8.55
C TYR A 97 -3.97 -2.62 7.10
N PHE A 98 -4.50 -3.81 6.87
CA PHE A 98 -4.65 -4.40 5.55
C PHE A 98 -6.06 -4.95 5.41
N LEU A 99 -6.85 -4.34 4.54
CA LEU A 99 -8.27 -4.61 4.39
C LEU A 99 -8.51 -5.63 3.27
N LEU A 100 -9.26 -6.69 3.60
CA LEU A 100 -9.71 -7.68 2.65
C LEU A 100 -11.23 -7.62 2.52
N GLU A 101 -11.73 -7.54 1.30
CA GLU A 101 -13.17 -7.58 1.00
C GLU A 101 -13.52 -8.77 0.11
N ARG A 102 -14.72 -9.32 0.31
CA ARG A 102 -15.21 -10.42 -0.51
C ARG A 102 -15.83 -9.90 -1.81
N LEU A 103 -15.50 -10.56 -2.91
CA LEU A 103 -16.05 -10.36 -4.26
C LEU A 103 -15.74 -9.01 -4.95
N ASP A 104 -15.85 -7.90 -4.24
CA ASP A 104 -15.64 -6.55 -4.79
C ASP A 104 -15.16 -5.55 -3.74
N ASN A 105 -14.90 -4.32 -4.18
CA ASN A 105 -14.35 -3.21 -3.39
C ASN A 105 -15.44 -2.18 -3.03
N SER A 106 -16.57 -2.65 -2.51
CA SER A 106 -17.72 -1.80 -2.20
C SER A 106 -18.32 -2.04 -0.81
N THR A 107 -17.80 -3.00 -0.06
CA THR A 107 -18.28 -3.35 1.28
C THR A 107 -17.92 -2.25 2.27
N VAL A 108 -16.67 -1.83 2.32
CA VAL A 108 -16.23 -0.64 3.06
C VAL A 108 -16.17 0.52 2.06
N SER A 109 -17.15 1.42 2.15
CA SER A 109 -17.39 2.40 1.08
C SER A 109 -16.37 3.54 0.99
N ASP A 110 -15.63 3.79 2.06
CA ASP A 110 -14.73 4.93 2.23
C ASP A 110 -13.24 4.56 2.21
N ILE A 111 -12.93 3.27 2.27
CA ILE A 111 -11.56 2.74 2.24
C ILE A 111 -11.51 1.61 1.20
N PRO A 112 -10.64 1.69 0.18
CA PRO A 112 -10.47 0.58 -0.74
C PRO A 112 -9.81 -0.61 -0.02
N ALA A 113 -10.26 -1.81 -0.35
CA ALA A 113 -9.60 -3.05 0.01
C ALA A 113 -8.20 -3.14 -0.61
N ASP A 114 -7.25 -3.60 0.18
CA ASP A 114 -5.93 -3.97 -0.28
C ASP A 114 -5.95 -5.31 -1.04
N LEU A 115 -6.92 -6.18 -0.73
CA LEU A 115 -7.10 -7.45 -1.42
C LEU A 115 -8.57 -7.85 -1.54
N ILE A 116 -8.98 -8.28 -2.74
CA ILE A 116 -10.28 -8.90 -2.98
C ILE A 116 -10.14 -10.41 -2.93
N TYR A 117 -10.97 -11.08 -2.12
CA TYR A 117 -10.99 -12.53 -2.00
C TYR A 117 -12.32 -13.16 -2.41
N THR A 118 -12.31 -14.48 -2.53
CA THR A 118 -13.49 -15.30 -2.84
C THR A 118 -13.65 -16.45 -1.84
N GLY A 119 -14.88 -16.94 -1.69
CA GLY A 119 -15.25 -17.95 -0.70
C GLY A 119 -15.92 -17.31 0.51
N ALA A 120 -16.99 -17.93 1.02
CA ALA A 120 -17.76 -17.39 2.12
C ALA A 120 -17.18 -17.79 3.47
N MET A 121 -17.23 -16.88 4.45
CA MET A 121 -16.97 -17.25 5.84
C MET A 121 -18.21 -17.92 6.43
N GLU A 122 -18.14 -19.22 6.68
CA GLU A 122 -19.27 -19.97 7.22
C GLU A 122 -19.31 -19.92 8.76
N ASN A 123 -20.52 -19.89 9.33
CA ASN A 123 -20.74 -20.08 10.75
C ASN A 123 -21.34 -21.46 11.02
N SER A 124 -20.55 -22.49 10.74
CA SER A 124 -20.88 -23.87 11.09
C SER A 124 -19.82 -24.42 12.04
N PRO A 125 -20.20 -25.06 13.16
CA PRO A 125 -19.24 -25.86 13.91
C PRO A 125 -18.73 -26.96 12.97
N SER A 126 -17.41 -27.14 12.92
CA SER A 126 -16.77 -28.22 12.16
C SER A 126 -17.48 -29.55 12.44
N ALA A 127 -17.76 -30.33 11.39
CA ALA A 127 -18.31 -31.68 11.51
C ALA A 127 -17.37 -32.62 12.28
#